data_AF-A0A5J4PBQ0-F1
#
_entry.id   AF-A0A5J4PBQ0-F1
#
_cell.length_a   1.000
_cell.length_b   1.000
_cell.length_c   1.000
_cell.angle_alpha   90.00
_cell.angle_beta   90.00
_cell.angle_gamma   90.00
#
_symmetry.space_group_name_H-M   'P 1'
#
loop_
_entity.id
_entity.type
_entity.pdbx_description
1 polymer ?
#
loop_
_entity_poly.entity_id
_entity_poly.type
_entity_poly.pdbx_seq_one_letter_code
_entity_poly.pdbx_strand_id
1 'polypeptide(L)'
;EWACSLFASLDPVAIDAVGLDFLVSQFPDMRDVNYSDMYLIEAALANNAPSGTKYDPEGDGTPLKSLGVFEHWNNPTDKQYSRNLGKSAGIELYYIKK
;
A
#
# COMPACT_ATOMS: atom_id res chain seq x y z
N GLU A 1 -16.57 1.33 19.07
CA GLU A 1 -16.93 2.26 17.98
C GLU A 1 -16.50 1.61 16.66
N TRP A 2 -17.28 1.78 15.60
CA TRP A 2 -16.92 1.23 14.28
C TRP A 2 -16.06 2.23 13.50
N ALA A 3 -15.25 1.75 12.56
CA ALA A 3 -14.45 2.62 11.72
C ALA A 3 -15.35 3.53 10.87
N CYS A 4 -15.25 4.84 11.08
CA CYS A 4 -16.07 5.87 10.41
C CYS A 4 -15.23 6.78 9.50
N SER A 5 -14.07 6.31 9.03
CA SER A 5 -13.15 7.08 8.21
C SER A 5 -13.40 6.85 6.71
N LEU A 6 -13.22 7.90 5.90
CA LEU A 6 -13.15 7.79 4.45
C LEU A 6 -11.70 7.97 4.02
N PHE A 7 -11.19 7.02 3.23
CA PHE A 7 -9.87 7.11 2.62
C PHE A 7 -10.02 7.32 1.10
N ALA A 8 -9.12 8.08 0.49
CA ALA A 8 -9.09 8.30 -0.95
C ALA A 8 -7.66 8.44 -1.46
N SER A 9 -7.39 7.86 -2.64
CA SER A 9 -6.15 8.00 -3.41
C SER A 9 -6.45 7.78 -4.89
N LEU A 10 -5.60 8.32 -5.77
CA LEU A 10 -5.57 7.96 -7.20
C LEU A 10 -4.57 6.83 -7.49
N ASP A 11 -3.82 6.40 -6.48
CA ASP A 11 -2.97 5.21 -6.52
C ASP A 11 -3.70 4.06 -5.80
N PRO A 12 -4.16 3.03 -6.53
CA PRO A 12 -4.92 1.93 -5.97
C PRO A 12 -4.08 1.02 -5.07
N VAL A 13 -2.77 0.93 -5.28
CA VAL A 13 -1.88 0.13 -4.42
C VAL A 13 -1.67 0.87 -3.10
N ALA A 14 -1.46 2.18 -3.16
CA ALA A 14 -1.24 2.99 -1.98
C ALA A 14 -2.47 3.03 -1.05
N ILE A 15 -3.68 3.13 -1.61
CA ILE A 15 -4.90 3.19 -0.77
C ILE A 15 -5.16 1.88 -0.04
N ASP A 16 -4.92 0.74 -0.69
CA ASP A 16 -5.11 -0.56 -0.07
C ASP A 16 -4.01 -0.83 0.98
N ALA A 17 -2.77 -0.40 0.72
CA ALA A 17 -1.69 -0.47 1.69
C ALA A 17 -2.02 0.30 2.98
N VAL A 18 -2.53 1.54 2.83
CA VAL A 18 -2.98 2.34 3.98
C VAL A 18 -4.16 1.65 4.69
N GLY A 19 -5.16 1.17 3.96
CA GLY A 19 -6.30 0.46 4.52
C GLY A 19 -5.88 -0.76 5.33
N LEU A 20 -4.92 -1.53 4.79
CA LEU A 20 -4.36 -2.71 5.43
C LEU A 20 -3.67 -2.35 6.76
N ASP A 21 -2.82 -1.33 6.78
CA ASP A 21 -2.16 -0.86 8.00
C ASP A 21 -3.17 -0.52 9.12
N PHE A 22 -4.30 0.13 8.76
CA PHE A 22 -5.40 0.40 9.70
C PHE A 22 -6.08 -0.88 10.19
N LEU A 23 -6.34 -1.84 9.32
CA LEU A 23 -6.96 -3.11 9.70
C LEU A 23 -6.04 -3.95 10.61
N VAL A 24 -4.76 -4.11 10.23
CA VAL A 24 -3.76 -4.85 11.00
C VAL A 24 -3.60 -4.26 12.39
N SER A 25 -3.53 -2.93 12.49
CA SER A 25 -3.35 -2.25 13.78
C SER A 25 -4.59 -2.29 14.67
N GLN A 26 -5.80 -2.34 14.10
CA GLN A 26 -7.03 -2.50 14.86
C GLN A 26 -7.27 -3.95 15.32
N PHE A 27 -6.84 -4.93 14.53
CA PHE A 27 -7.13 -6.35 14.77
C PHE A 27 -5.84 -7.19 14.75
N PRO A 28 -4.91 -6.99 15.70
CA PRO A 28 -3.61 -7.66 15.69
C PRO A 28 -3.68 -9.18 15.84
N ASP A 29 -4.76 -9.70 16.44
CA ASP A 29 -4.97 -11.14 16.64
C ASP A 29 -5.64 -11.82 15.43
N MET A 30 -5.95 -11.07 14.36
CA MET A 30 -6.59 -11.62 13.17
C MET A 30 -5.58 -12.40 12.33
N ARG A 31 -5.63 -13.73 12.43
CA ARG A 31 -4.70 -14.65 11.75
C ARG A 31 -4.64 -14.46 10.23
N ASP A 32 -5.75 -14.09 9.62
CA ASP A 32 -5.90 -13.93 8.16
C ASP A 32 -5.18 -12.68 7.61
N VAL A 33 -4.66 -11.82 8.48
CA VAL A 33 -3.93 -10.61 8.10
C VAL A 33 -2.46 -10.91 7.76
N ASN A 34 -1.89 -12.01 8.28
CA ASN A 34 -0.53 -12.39 7.94
C ASN A 34 -0.39 -12.64 6.44
N TYR A 35 0.58 -11.98 5.80
CA TYR A 35 0.86 -12.08 4.36
C TYR A 35 -0.25 -11.54 3.44
N SER A 36 -1.25 -10.84 3.99
CA SER A 36 -2.32 -10.24 3.19
C SER A 36 -1.84 -9.11 2.29
N ASP A 37 -0.63 -8.60 2.49
CA ASP A 37 0.07 -7.60 1.69
C ASP A 37 0.81 -8.15 0.46
N MET A 38 0.96 -9.47 0.32
CA MET A 38 1.80 -10.05 -0.74
C MET A 38 1.36 -9.66 -2.16
N TYR A 39 0.05 -9.49 -2.39
CA TYR A 39 -0.45 -9.03 -3.69
C TYR A 39 -0.09 -7.56 -3.97
N LEU A 40 0.03 -6.73 -2.93
CA LEU A 40 0.47 -5.33 -3.06
C LEU A 40 1.97 -5.25 -3.36
N ILE A 41 2.77 -6.13 -2.74
CA ILE A 41 4.19 -6.28 -3.07
C ILE A 41 4.35 -6.69 -4.55
N GLU A 42 3.56 -7.67 -5.00
CA GLU A 42 3.53 -8.11 -6.39
C GLU A 42 3.18 -6.95 -7.35
N ALA A 43 2.15 -6.18 -7.03
CA ALA A 43 1.69 -5.05 -7.84
C ALA A 43 2.72 -3.89 -7.88
N ALA A 44 3.31 -3.55 -6.73
CA ALA A 44 4.30 -2.49 -6.65
C ALA A 44 5.61 -2.85 -7.39
N LEU A 45 5.96 -4.13 -7.42
CA LEU A 45 7.15 -4.67 -8.09
C LEU A 45 6.82 -5.30 -9.44
N ALA A 46 5.84 -4.80 -10.19
CA ALA A 46 5.39 -5.40 -11.46
C ALA A 46 6.53 -5.67 -12.49
N ASN A 47 7.64 -4.91 -12.44
CA ASN A 47 8.82 -5.13 -13.29
C ASN A 47 9.71 -6.29 -12.85
N ASN A 48 9.64 -6.69 -11.59
CA ASN A 48 10.42 -7.75 -10.97
C ASN A 48 9.57 -8.43 -9.88
N ALA A 49 8.42 -8.93 -10.30
CA ALA A 49 7.40 -9.41 -9.39
C ALA A 49 7.90 -10.69 -8.68
N PRO A 50 7.71 -10.84 -7.35
CA PRO A 50 8.15 -12.02 -6.61
C PRO A 50 7.70 -13.36 -7.19
N SER A 51 6.53 -13.42 -7.84
CA SER A 51 6.07 -14.64 -8.50
C SER A 51 6.83 -15.00 -9.79
N GLY A 52 7.60 -14.07 -10.35
CA GLY A 52 8.21 -14.16 -11.68
C GLY A 52 7.25 -13.83 -12.82
N THR A 53 6.02 -13.42 -12.53
CA THR A 53 5.04 -12.99 -13.54
C THR A 53 5.53 -11.72 -14.25
N LYS A 54 5.48 -11.73 -15.58
CA LYS A 54 5.74 -10.54 -16.39
C LYS A 54 4.44 -9.82 -16.69
N TYR A 55 4.32 -8.61 -16.17
CA TYR A 55 3.15 -7.75 -16.40
C TYR A 55 3.37 -6.86 -17.62
N ASP A 56 2.91 -7.31 -18.78
CA ASP A 56 2.92 -6.56 -20.05
C ASP A 56 1.49 -6.54 -20.62
N PRO A 57 0.66 -5.56 -20.23
CA PRO A 57 -0.75 -5.51 -20.64
C PRO A 57 -0.92 -5.16 -22.13
N GLU A 58 0.04 -4.43 -22.71
CA GLU A 58 -0.01 -3.99 -24.12
C GLU A 58 0.60 -5.04 -25.07
N GLY A 59 1.37 -5.99 -24.54
CA GLY A 59 1.94 -7.11 -25.29
C GLY A 59 3.10 -6.72 -26.20
N ASP A 60 3.82 -5.63 -25.90
CA ASP A 60 4.91 -5.11 -26.72
C ASP A 60 6.30 -5.66 -26.31
N GLY A 61 6.35 -6.50 -25.28
CA GLY A 61 7.56 -7.07 -24.71
C GLY A 61 8.19 -6.23 -23.60
N THR A 62 7.61 -5.08 -23.25
CA THR A 62 8.08 -4.19 -22.19
C THR A 62 7.22 -4.35 -20.93
N PRO A 63 7.76 -4.93 -19.85
CA PRO A 63 7.03 -5.03 -18.60
C PRO A 63 6.73 -3.64 -18.00
N LEU A 64 5.56 -3.53 -17.36
CA LEU A 64 5.24 -2.39 -16.52
C LEU A 64 6.29 -2.20 -15.42
N LYS A 65 6.58 -0.95 -15.09
CA LYS A 65 7.51 -0.61 -14.01
C LYS A 65 6.94 -0.94 -12.64
N SER A 66 5.70 -0.52 -12.40
CA SER A 66 4.98 -0.62 -11.14
C SER A 66 3.51 -0.28 -11.38
N LEU A 67 2.59 -0.87 -10.61
CA LEU A 67 1.17 -0.50 -10.60
C LEU A 67 0.83 0.57 -9.55
N GLY A 68 1.76 0.90 -8.66
CA GLY A 68 1.56 1.88 -7.60
C GLY A 68 2.57 1.72 -6.46
N VAL A 69 2.45 2.57 -5.45
CA VAL A 69 3.39 2.61 -4.32
C VAL A 69 2.89 1.70 -3.20
N PHE A 70 3.74 0.75 -2.79
CA PHE A 70 3.53 -0.04 -1.58
C PHE A 70 4.57 0.32 -0.53
N GLU A 71 4.10 0.66 0.67
CA GLU A 71 4.92 0.82 1.87
C GLU A 71 4.03 0.74 3.11
N HIS A 72 4.65 0.37 4.24
CA HIS A 72 4.02 0.47 5.56
C HIS A 72 4.35 1.80 6.21
N TRP A 73 3.47 2.27 7.08
CA TRP A 73 3.82 3.35 8.00
C TRP A 73 4.94 2.94 8.96
N ASN A 74 5.50 3.91 9.67
CA ASN A 74 6.50 3.67 10.69
C ASN A 74 5.97 2.94 11.94
N ASN A 75 4.78 3.30 12.43
CA ASN A 75 4.12 2.70 13.59
C ASN A 75 2.63 3.13 13.68
N PRO A 76 1.77 2.37 14.39
CA PRO A 76 0.33 2.67 14.46
C PRO A 76 -0.03 3.94 15.24
N THR A 77 0.90 4.52 16.00
CA THR A 77 0.67 5.78 16.71
C THR A 77 0.83 6.96 15.76
N ASP A 78 2.01 7.09 15.16
CA ASP A 78 2.41 8.22 14.30
C ASP A 78 1.84 8.12 12.90
N LYS A 79 1.68 6.90 12.36
CA LYS A 79 1.11 6.60 11.03
C LYS A 79 1.79 7.38 9.90
N GLN A 80 3.11 7.51 9.96
CA GLN A 80 3.89 8.27 8.99
C GLN A 80 4.48 7.37 7.91
N TYR A 81 4.28 7.77 6.67
CA TYR A 81 4.83 7.16 5.47
C TYR A 81 6.07 7.92 4.96
N SER A 82 6.67 7.47 3.86
CA SER A 82 7.94 8.01 3.37
C SER A 82 7.91 9.54 3.15
N ARG A 83 6.82 10.09 2.58
CA ARG A 83 6.71 11.55 2.40
C ARG A 83 6.40 12.29 3.69
N ASN A 84 5.63 11.69 4.60
CA ASN A 84 5.45 12.26 5.94
C ASN A 84 6.79 12.39 6.69
N LEU A 85 7.76 11.51 6.39
CA LEU A 85 9.11 11.49 6.94
C LEU A 85 10.13 12.33 6.14
N GLY A 86 9.68 13.14 5.18
CA GLY A 86 10.52 14.08 4.44
C GLY A 86 11.25 13.50 3.23
N LYS A 87 10.93 12.27 2.79
CA LYS A 87 11.43 11.76 1.50
C LYS A 87 10.74 12.47 0.34
N SER A 88 11.43 12.53 -0.80
CA SER A 88 10.92 13.16 -2.03
C SER A 88 9.83 12.36 -2.76
N ALA A 89 9.63 11.09 -2.39
CA ALA A 89 8.66 10.17 -2.99
C ALA A 89 8.12 9.18 -1.94
N GLY A 90 6.97 8.57 -2.26
CA GLY A 90 6.26 7.62 -1.39
C GLY A 90 4.83 8.06 -1.09
N ILE A 91 4.20 7.38 -0.13
CA ILE A 91 2.87 7.72 0.38
C ILE A 91 2.99 8.92 1.33
N GLU A 92 1.99 9.80 1.27
CA GLU A 92 1.78 10.87 2.23
C GLU A 92 0.37 10.74 2.80
N LEU A 93 0.25 10.34 4.06
CA LEU A 93 -1.05 10.31 4.72
C LEU A 93 -1.39 11.71 5.24
N TYR A 94 -2.46 12.31 4.71
CA TYR A 94 -3.02 13.57 5.17
C TYR A 94 -4.37 13.32 5.84
N TYR A 95 -4.54 13.76 7.09
CA TYR A 95 -5.78 13.60 7.84
C TYR A 95 -6.50 14.94 7.99
N ILE A 96 -7.80 14.95 7.69
CA ILE A 96 -8.68 16.10 7.92
C ILE A 96 -9.61 15.72 9.07
N LYS A 97 -9.54 16.46 10.18
CA LYS A 97 -10.53 16.34 11.25
C LYS A 97 -11.74 17.20 10.89
N LYS A 98 -12.93 16.63 11.07
CA LYS A 98 -14.19 17.37 10.99
C LYS A 98 -14.43 18.14 12.29
#